data_AF-A0A1E4IRN2-F1
#
_entry.id   AF-A0A1E4IRN2-F1
#
_cell.length_a   1.000
_cell.length_b   1.000
_cell.length_c   1.000
_cell.angle_alpha   90.00
_cell.angle_beta   90.00
_cell.angle_gamma   90.00
#
_symmetry.space_group_name_H-M   'P 1'
#
loop_
_entity.id
_entity.type
_entity.pdbx_description
1 polymer ?
#
loop_
_entity_poly.entity_id
_entity_poly.type
_entity_poly.pdbx_seq_one_letter_code
_entity_poly.pdbx_strand_id
1 'polypeptide(L)'
;MYLGYWPHIHDLLKAGVTIYELSPTLSVKRGKLGIFGHRTGALHMKNGIVDHKQVFLGSMNLDPRSARLNTELGLIIDSPEMALQLESFADAGSTYRLRLDASGRNVEWVEEDDNGKETVYDVPPETTAWQRFKLRLVAPFIPLSEL
;
A
#
# COMPACT_ATOMS: atom_id res chain seq x y z
N MET A 1 -9.80 -7.87 -1.23
CA MET A 1 -8.78 -8.06 -0.17
C MET A 1 -8.59 -6.70 0.53
N TYR A 2 -9.58 -6.23 1.28
CA TYR A 2 -9.52 -4.95 2.03
C TYR A 2 -9.84 -5.14 3.52
N LEU A 3 -10.56 -6.21 3.90
CA LEU A 3 -11.22 -6.32 5.21
C LEU A 3 -10.27 -6.53 6.40
N GLY A 4 -9.12 -7.19 6.22
CA GLY A 4 -8.21 -7.53 7.32
C GLY A 4 -7.29 -6.38 7.76
N TYR A 5 -6.77 -5.61 6.81
CA TYR A 5 -5.78 -4.56 7.12
C TYR A 5 -6.41 -3.17 7.34
N TRP A 6 -7.67 -2.97 6.95
CA TRP A 6 -8.34 -1.68 6.98
C TRP A 6 -8.38 -0.99 8.36
N PRO A 7 -8.67 -1.70 9.48
CA PRO A 7 -8.64 -1.07 10.80
C PRO A 7 -7.26 -0.49 11.15
N HIS A 8 -6.19 -1.18 10.72
CA HIS A 8 -4.82 -0.75 11.00
C HIS A 8 -4.41 0.50 10.20
N ILE A 9 -4.93 0.67 8.98
CA ILE A 9 -4.70 1.89 8.19
C ILE A 9 -5.19 3.12 8.96
N HIS A 10 -6.37 3.03 9.59
CA HIS A 10 -6.93 4.14 10.36
C HIS A 10 -6.03 4.57 11.51
N ASP A 11 -5.55 3.61 12.29
CA ASP A 11 -4.68 3.86 13.45
C ASP A 11 -3.31 4.40 13.02
N LEU A 12 -2.75 3.89 11.93
CA LEU A 12 -1.49 4.39 11.36
C LEU A 12 -1.63 5.84 10.88
N LEU A 13 -2.72 6.18 10.17
CA LEU A 13 -2.98 7.55 9.73
C LEU A 13 -3.16 8.50 10.93
N LYS A 14 -3.84 8.07 12.00
CA LYS A 14 -3.94 8.84 13.25
C LYS A 14 -2.59 9.06 13.92
N ALA A 15 -1.67 8.10 13.82
CA ALA A 15 -0.32 8.21 14.35
C ALA A 15 0.60 9.12 13.50
N GLY A 16 0.09 9.71 12.42
CA GLY A 16 0.85 10.59 11.54
C GLY A 16 1.66 9.86 10.46
N VAL A 17 1.41 8.57 10.25
CA VAL A 17 2.04 7.81 9.17
C VAL A 17 1.45 8.23 7.84
N THR A 18 2.29 8.61 6.89
CA THR A 18 1.87 8.85 5.51
C THR A 18 1.81 7.53 4.75
N ILE A 19 0.66 7.24 4.15
CA ILE A 19 0.43 5.99 3.43
C ILE A 19 0.11 6.28 1.97
N TYR A 20 0.78 5.56 1.07
CA TYR A 20 0.56 5.61 -0.37
C TYR A 20 0.10 4.23 -0.86
N GLU A 21 -1.04 4.17 -1.53
CA GLU A 21 -1.60 2.95 -2.12
C GLU A 21 -1.32 2.92 -3.63
N LEU A 22 -0.61 1.91 -4.11
CA LEU A 22 -0.32 1.73 -5.53
C LEU A 22 -1.60 1.45 -6.34
N SER A 23 -1.77 2.18 -7.44
CA SER A 23 -2.89 2.05 -8.36
C SER A 23 -2.42 1.52 -9.72
N PRO A 24 -2.89 0.34 -10.14
CA PRO A 24 -2.68 -0.15 -11.50
C PRO A 24 -3.28 0.79 -12.55
N THR A 25 -4.44 1.40 -12.26
CA THR A 25 -5.12 2.31 -13.19
C THR A 25 -4.33 3.59 -13.41
N LEU A 26 -3.80 4.21 -12.35
CA LEU A 26 -2.91 5.37 -12.44
C LEU A 26 -1.59 5.02 -13.13
N SER A 27 -1.04 3.83 -12.85
CA SER A 27 0.17 3.32 -13.51
C SER A 27 0.02 3.20 -15.03
N VAL A 28 -1.15 2.76 -15.51
CA VAL A 28 -1.48 2.72 -16.94
C VAL A 28 -1.67 4.13 -17.49
N LYS A 29 -2.47 4.96 -16.81
CA LYS A 29 -2.78 6.34 -17.23
C LYS A 29 -1.51 7.18 -17.43
N ARG A 30 -0.49 6.99 -16.60
CA ARG A 30 0.80 7.70 -16.68
C ARG A 30 1.89 6.99 -17.47
N GLY A 31 1.55 5.91 -18.18
CA GLY A 31 2.49 5.18 -19.06
C GLY A 31 3.61 4.43 -18.32
N LYS A 32 3.54 4.32 -16.98
CA LYS A 32 4.56 3.68 -16.15
C LYS A 32 4.41 2.15 -16.07
N LEU A 33 3.31 1.58 -16.58
CA LEU A 33 3.12 0.13 -16.64
C LEU A 33 4.22 -0.60 -17.45
N GLY A 34 4.91 0.11 -18.37
CA GLY A 34 6.04 -0.44 -19.13
C GLY A 34 7.27 -0.83 -18.29
N ILE A 35 7.42 -0.25 -17.09
CA ILE A 35 8.49 -0.62 -16.13
C ILE A 35 8.17 -1.97 -15.46
N PHE A 36 6.88 -2.33 -15.37
CA PHE A 36 6.38 -3.60 -14.84
C PHE A 36 6.09 -4.62 -15.96
N GLY A 37 6.85 -4.55 -17.06
CA GLY A 37 6.60 -5.29 -18.30
C GLY A 37 6.31 -6.77 -18.08
N HIS A 38 5.13 -7.22 -18.55
CA HIS A 38 4.69 -8.59 -18.89
C HIS A 38 5.15 -9.78 -18.03
N ARG A 39 5.66 -9.53 -16.82
CA ARG A 39 6.00 -10.49 -15.78
C ARG A 39 5.22 -10.07 -14.55
N THR A 40 3.94 -10.41 -14.55
CA THR A 40 3.09 -10.60 -13.36
C THR A 40 3.61 -11.76 -12.49
N GLY A 41 4.93 -11.82 -12.30
CA GLY A 41 5.63 -12.69 -11.38
C GLY A 41 6.00 -11.86 -10.16
N ALA A 42 5.01 -11.56 -9.34
CA ALA A 42 5.15 -11.69 -7.89
C ALA A 42 6.48 -11.17 -7.31
N LEU A 43 6.68 -9.84 -7.30
CA LEU A 43 7.63 -9.24 -6.38
C LEU A 43 7.02 -9.32 -4.96
N HIS A 44 6.99 -10.52 -4.37
CA HIS A 44 6.65 -10.76 -2.97
C HIS A 44 7.77 -10.30 -2.02
N MET A 45 8.64 -9.40 -2.50
CA MET A 45 9.67 -8.82 -1.68
C MET A 45 9.07 -7.63 -0.95
N LYS A 46 9.02 -7.73 0.36
CA LYS A 46 8.69 -6.62 1.25
C LYS A 46 9.99 -5.88 1.52
N ASN A 47 9.96 -4.58 1.26
CA ASN A 47 11.08 -3.70 1.51
C ASN A 47 10.71 -2.64 2.55
N GLY A 48 11.71 -2.10 3.21
CA GLY A 48 11.57 -1.00 4.16
C GLY A 48 12.82 -0.15 4.14
N ILE A 49 12.66 1.15 4.37
CA ILE A 49 13.77 2.10 4.42
C ILE A 49 13.70 2.82 5.77
N VAL A 50 14.84 2.92 6.46
CA VAL A 50 14.98 3.61 7.74
C VAL A 50 16.01 4.71 7.60
N ASP A 51 15.67 5.91 8.05
CA ASP A 51 16.51 7.11 8.07
C ASP A 51 17.16 7.47 6.72
N HIS A 52 16.51 7.12 5.60
CA HIS A 52 17.04 7.30 4.24
C HIS A 52 18.42 6.66 4.02
N LYS A 53 18.76 5.63 4.81
CA LYS A 53 20.11 5.04 4.86
C LYS A 53 20.12 3.52 4.87
N GLN A 54 19.25 2.92 5.67
CA GLN A 54 19.20 1.47 5.82
C GLN A 54 18.03 0.91 5.03
N VAL A 55 18.30 -0.11 4.22
CA VAL A 55 17.31 -0.80 3.41
C VAL A 55 17.13 -2.22 3.94
N PHE A 56 15.89 -2.59 4.23
CA PHE A 56 15.48 -3.96 4.46
C PHE A 56 14.86 -4.52 3.19
N LEU A 57 15.25 -5.73 2.79
CA LEU A 57 14.64 -6.51 1.70
C LEU A 57 14.39 -7.93 2.19
N GLY A 58 13.17 -8.44 2.10
CA GLY A 58 12.89 -9.81 2.53
C GLY A 58 11.52 -10.34 2.17
N SER A 59 11.26 -11.57 2.58
CA SER A 59 9.95 -12.22 2.45
C SER A 59 9.04 -12.02 3.67
N MET A 60 9.57 -11.40 4.73
CA MET A 60 8.87 -11.27 6.02
C MET A 60 7.63 -10.40 5.87
N ASN A 61 6.47 -10.96 6.21
CA ASN A 61 5.19 -10.25 6.12
C ASN A 61 5.04 -9.10 7.13
N LEU A 62 6.00 -8.96 8.05
CA LEU A 62 6.00 -8.03 9.18
C LEU A 62 4.78 -8.22 10.09
N ASP A 63 4.25 -9.45 10.17
CA ASP A 63 3.17 -9.82 11.07
C ASP A 63 3.67 -10.78 12.19
N PRO A 64 3.06 -10.76 13.39
CA PRO A 64 3.49 -11.60 14.51
C PRO A 64 3.42 -13.11 14.24
N ARG A 65 2.64 -13.52 13.23
CA ARG A 65 2.44 -14.91 12.83
C ARG A 65 3.62 -15.41 11.99
N SER A 66 4.08 -14.59 11.04
CA SER A 66 5.28 -14.82 10.23
C SER A 66 6.53 -15.05 11.08
N ALA A 67 6.75 -14.21 12.09
CA ALA A 67 7.91 -14.29 12.98
C ALA A 67 7.98 -15.58 13.82
N ARG A 68 6.85 -16.27 14.01
CA ARG A 68 6.76 -17.48 14.87
C ARG A 68 6.70 -18.79 14.09
N LEU A 69 6.25 -18.78 12.85
CA LEU A 69 5.92 -20.01 12.11
C LEU A 69 6.70 -20.17 10.81
N ASN A 70 7.23 -19.09 10.21
CA ASN A 70 7.92 -19.16 8.93
C ASN A 70 9.44 -19.03 9.12
N THR A 71 10.20 -19.79 8.33
CA THR A 71 11.62 -19.48 8.12
C THR A 71 11.68 -18.39 7.06
N GLU A 72 12.03 -17.17 7.48
CA GLU A 72 12.05 -16.00 6.60
C GLU A 72 13.48 -15.52 6.43
N LEU A 73 13.80 -15.07 5.21
CA LEU A 73 15.11 -14.51 4.88
C LEU A 73 14.93 -13.03 4.61
N GLY A 74 15.74 -12.23 5.29
CA GLY A 74 15.80 -10.78 5.13
C GLY A 74 17.24 -10.31 5.07
N LEU A 75 17.50 -9.32 4.22
CA LEU A 75 18.78 -8.65 4.08
C LEU A 75 18.63 -7.21 4.56
N ILE A 76 19.55 -6.77 5.42
CA ILE A 76 19.69 -5.36 5.80
C ILE A 76 20.94 -4.84 5.11
N ILE A 77 20.78 -3.78 4.32
CA ILE A 77 21.83 -3.13 3.55
C ILE A 77 21.98 -1.70 4.07
N ASP A 78 23.15 -1.36 4.58
CA ASP A 78 23.49 0.02 4.95
C ASP A 78 24.08 0.72 3.71
N SER A 79 23.22 1.43 2.97
CA SER A 79 23.60 2.20 1.78
C SER A 79 22.59 3.31 1.53
N PRO A 80 22.95 4.58 1.82
CA PRO A 80 22.15 5.75 1.46
C PRO A 80 21.83 5.81 -0.04
N GLU A 81 22.75 5.38 -0.90
CA GLU A 81 22.57 5.38 -2.35
C GLU A 81 21.46 4.42 -2.77
N MET A 82 21.42 3.23 -2.16
CA MET A 82 20.36 2.26 -2.41
C MET A 82 19.02 2.71 -1.83
N ALA A 83 19.03 3.34 -0.65
CA ALA A 83 17.82 3.93 -0.07
C ALA A 83 17.21 4.97 -1.01
N LEU A 84 18.00 5.91 -1.52
CA LEU A 84 17.55 6.92 -2.49
C LEU A 84 17.02 6.31 -3.78
N GLN A 85 17.67 5.26 -4.30
CA GLN A 85 17.18 4.55 -5.48
C GLN A 85 15.81 3.89 -5.22
N LEU A 86 15.64 3.21 -4.08
CA LEU A 86 14.36 2.59 -3.72
C LEU A 86 13.25 3.61 -3.45
N GLU A 87 13.57 4.74 -2.84
CA GLU A 87 12.64 5.86 -2.69
C GLU A 87 12.18 6.39 -4.05
N SER A 88 13.08 6.47 -5.03
CA SER A 88 12.73 6.87 -6.39
C SER A 88 11.80 5.86 -7.10
N PHE A 89 11.80 4.59 -6.69
CA PHE A 89 10.85 3.60 -7.22
C PHE A 89 9.47 3.70 -6.57
N ALA A 90 9.36 4.30 -5.38
CA ALA A 90 8.08 4.61 -4.74
C ALA A 90 7.35 5.81 -5.41
N ASP A 91 7.85 6.27 -6.56
CA ASP A 91 7.40 7.43 -7.33
C ASP A 91 5.88 7.64 -7.31
N ALA A 92 5.50 8.78 -6.71
CA ALA A 92 4.17 9.16 -6.26
C ALA A 92 3.09 9.25 -7.37
N GLY A 93 3.49 9.24 -8.65
CA GLY A 93 2.55 9.41 -9.76
C GLY A 93 1.59 8.23 -9.97
N SER A 94 1.90 7.05 -9.44
CA SER A 94 1.07 5.85 -9.61
C SER A 94 0.36 5.45 -8.32
N THR A 95 0.29 6.35 -7.34
CA THR A 95 -0.24 6.05 -6.01
C THR A 95 -1.36 7.00 -5.60
N TYR A 96 -2.29 6.52 -4.79
CA TYR A 96 -3.20 7.35 -4.02
C TYR A 96 -2.60 7.62 -2.64
N ARG A 97 -2.57 8.88 -2.22
CA ARG A 97 -2.23 9.23 -0.84
C ARG A 97 -3.46 9.04 0.03
N LEU A 98 -3.35 8.25 1.09
CA LEU A 98 -4.46 8.07 2.04
C LEU A 98 -4.44 9.19 3.08
N ARG A 99 -5.62 9.70 3.42
CA ARG A 99 -5.81 10.62 4.54
C ARG A 99 -7.11 10.35 5.26
N LEU A 100 -7.27 10.89 6.46
CA LEU A 100 -8.55 10.89 7.14
C LEU A 100 -9.39 12.09 6.67
N ASP A 101 -10.71 11.90 6.58
CA ASP A 101 -11.66 12.97 6.37
C ASP A 101 -11.61 14.02 7.50
N ALA A 102 -12.25 15.17 7.31
CA ALA A 102 -12.29 16.24 8.31
C ALA A 102 -12.88 15.79 9.67
N SER A 103 -13.62 14.67 9.69
CA SER A 103 -14.21 14.10 10.91
C SER A 103 -13.32 13.06 11.59
N GLY A 104 -12.19 12.68 10.98
CA GLY A 104 -11.28 11.64 11.44
C GLY A 104 -11.85 10.22 11.37
N ARG A 105 -12.98 10.01 10.68
CA ARG A 105 -13.71 8.72 10.71
C ARG A 105 -13.51 7.89 9.46
N ASN A 106 -13.54 8.51 8.29
CA ASN A 106 -13.38 7.80 7.03
C ASN A 106 -11.99 8.07 6.44
N VAL A 107 -11.49 7.12 5.67
CA VAL A 107 -10.27 7.28 4.88
C VAL A 107 -10.66 7.76 3.49
N GLU A 108 -9.93 8.74 2.99
CA GLU A 108 -10.05 9.29 1.65
C GLU A 108 -8.81 8.94 0.83
N TRP A 109 -9.00 8.63 -0.45
CA TRP A 109 -7.94 8.44 -1.42
C TRP A 109 -7.73 9.75 -2.18
N VAL A 110 -6.53 10.29 -2.13
CA VAL A 110 -6.17 11.54 -2.80
C VAL A 110 -5.26 11.22 -3.98
N GLU A 111 -5.74 11.52 -5.20
CA GLU A 111 -4.91 11.57 -6.41
C GLU A 111 -4.42 13.00 -6.58
N GLU A 112 -3.11 13.18 -6.71
CA GLU A 112 -2.51 14.46 -7.07
C GLU A 112 -2.10 14.40 -8.55
N ASP A 113 -2.65 15.29 -9.38
CA ASP A 113 -2.24 15.39 -10.79
C ASP A 113 -0.90 16.13 -10.95
N ASP A 114 -0.32 16.07 -12.16
CA ASP A 114 0.97 16.70 -12.45
C ASP A 114 0.92 18.25 -12.36
N ASN A 115 -0.28 18.84 -12.22
CA ASN A 115 -0.50 20.28 -12.03
C ASN A 115 -0.77 20.63 -10.54
N GLY A 116 -0.63 19.67 -9.62
CA GLY A 116 -0.89 19.86 -8.18
C GLY A 116 -2.37 19.92 -7.81
N LYS A 117 -3.29 19.55 -8.71
CA LYS A 117 -4.72 19.46 -8.40
C LYS A 117 -5.01 18.14 -7.70
N GLU A 118 -5.52 18.24 -6.47
CA GLU A 118 -6.01 17.08 -5.73
C GLU A 118 -7.43 16.68 -6.20
N THR A 119 -7.59 15.39 -6.51
CA THR A 119 -8.90 14.75 -6.66
C THR A 119 -9.09 13.76 -5.51
N VAL A 120 -10.19 13.92 -4.78
CA VAL A 120 -10.46 13.18 -3.55
C VAL A 120 -11.58 12.17 -3.81
N TYR A 121 -11.35 10.93 -3.40
CA TYR A 121 -12.31 9.84 -3.49
C TYR A 121 -12.67 9.36 -2.07
N ASP A 122 -13.96 9.23 -1.81
CA ASP A 122 -14.57 8.72 -0.58
C ASP A 122 -14.68 7.18 -0.57
N VAL A 123 -14.45 6.56 -1.73
CA VAL A 123 -14.45 5.12 -1.94
C VAL A 123 -13.18 4.69 -2.67
N PRO A 124 -12.68 3.46 -2.44
CA PRO A 124 -11.53 2.96 -3.16
C PRO A 124 -11.81 2.97 -4.68
N PRO A 125 -11.08 3.77 -5.48
CA PRO A 125 -11.40 3.99 -6.89
C PRO A 125 -11.21 2.72 -7.74
N GLU A 126 -10.38 1.78 -7.29
CA GLU A 126 -10.14 0.48 -7.94
C GLU A 126 -11.25 -0.56 -7.67
N THR A 127 -12.31 -0.20 -6.94
CA THR A 127 -13.41 -1.12 -6.64
C THR A 127 -14.69 -0.77 -7.40
N THR A 128 -15.37 -1.78 -7.93
CA THR A 128 -16.70 -1.62 -8.54
C THR A 128 -17.80 -1.70 -7.47
N ALA A 129 -18.93 -1.01 -7.68
CA ALA A 129 -20.10 -1.08 -6.79
C ALA A 129 -20.58 -2.52 -6.52
N TRP A 130 -20.51 -3.39 -7.54
CA TRP A 130 -20.87 -4.81 -7.42
C TRP A 130 -19.88 -5.62 -6.57
N GLN A 131 -18.59 -5.35 -6.66
CA GLN A 131 -17.57 -5.98 -5.82
C GLN A 131 -17.78 -5.59 -4.35
N ARG A 132 -18.11 -4.33 -4.08
CA ARG A 132 -18.44 -3.83 -2.73
C ARG A 132 -19.72 -4.47 -2.19
N PHE A 133 -20.76 -4.62 -3.01
CA PHE A 133 -21.99 -5.30 -2.62
C PHE A 133 -21.73 -6.78 -2.23
N LYS A 134 -20.98 -7.51 -3.06
CA LYS A 134 -20.57 -8.89 -2.75
C LYS A 134 -19.75 -8.97 -1.45
N LEU A 135 -18.78 -8.07 -1.27
CA LEU A 135 -17.99 -8.00 -0.02
C LEU A 135 -18.87 -7.76 1.20
N ARG A 136 -19.89 -6.89 1.12
CA ARG A 136 -20.82 -6.61 2.23
C ARG A 136 -21.69 -7.81 2.60
N LEU A 137 -22.04 -8.66 1.64
CA LEU A 137 -22.77 -9.91 1.90
C LEU A 137 -21.88 -10.97 2.55
N VAL A 138 -20.59 -11.03 2.20
CA VAL A 138 -19.67 -12.07 2.66
C VAL A 138 -18.95 -11.67 3.96
N ALA A 139 -18.75 -10.37 4.22
CA ALA A 139 -18.02 -9.86 5.39
C ALA A 139 -18.50 -10.41 6.75
N PRO A 140 -19.81 -10.59 7.02
CA PRO A 140 -20.28 -11.18 8.28
C PRO A 140 -19.84 -12.64 8.51
N PHE A 141 -19.41 -13.32 7.46
CA PHE A 141 -19.00 -14.73 7.48
C PHE A 141 -17.48 -14.91 7.45
N ILE A 142 -16.70 -13.82 7.38
CA ILE A 142 -15.24 -13.87 7.42
C ILE A 142 -14.79 -13.69 8.88
N PRO A 143 -14.19 -14.71 9.51
CA PRO A 143 -13.64 -14.57 10.85
C PRO A 143 -12.45 -13.60 10.80
N LEU A 144 -12.63 -12.41 11.38
CA LEU A 144 -11.58 -11.40 11.55
C LEU A 144 -10.46 -11.84 12.50
N SER A 145 -10.67 -12.92 13.27
CA SER A 145 -9.71 -13.46 14.24
C SER A 145 -8.61 -14.35 13.65
N GLU A 146 -8.65 -14.64 12.34
CA GLU A 146 -7.64 -15.47 11.64
C GLU A 146 -6.90 -14.71 10.52
N LEU A 147 -7.14 -13.41 10.37
CA LEU A 147 -6.39 -12.50 9.51
C LEU A 147 -5.27 -11.81 10.30
#